data_AF-A0A953PNE5-F1
#
_entry.id   AF-A0A953PNE5-F1
#
_cell.length_a   1.000
_cell.length_b   1.000
_cell.length_c   1.000
_cell.angle_alpha   90.00
_cell.angle_beta   90.00
_cell.angle_gamma   90.00
#
_symmetry.space_group_name_H-M   'P 1'
#
loop_
_entity.id
_entity.type
_entity.pdbx_description
1 polymer ?
#
loop_
_entity_poly.entity_id
_entity_poly.type
_entity_poly.pdbx_seq_one_letter_code
_entity_poly.pdbx_strand_id
1 'polypeptide(L)'
;FKCTKPWQRMIVRYDGTLLPCCTFHGAHLPMGNVFETPIDQIWSSPRMRDLRAMHSRGEFYKNPVCKACAFSSTASGAAWDR
;
A
#
# COMPACT_ATOMS: atom_id res chain seq x y z
N PHE A 1 10.44 -5.49 -10.19
CA PHE A 1 9.20 -4.67 -10.22
C PHE A 1 9.31 -3.54 -9.21
N LYS A 2 8.89 -2.32 -9.57
CA LYS A 2 8.82 -1.16 -8.66
C LYS A 2 7.39 -0.62 -8.69
N CYS A 3 6.70 -0.64 -7.55
CA CYS A 3 5.33 -0.13 -7.44
C CYS A 3 5.37 1.38 -7.17
N THR A 4 4.73 2.22 -7.98
CA THR A 4 4.70 3.68 -7.81
C THR A 4 3.50 4.19 -7.01
N LYS A 5 2.53 3.31 -6.71
CA LYS A 5 1.25 3.70 -6.08
C LYS A 5 1.42 4.50 -4.77
N PRO A 6 2.34 4.14 -3.85
CA PRO A 6 2.52 4.87 -2.59
C PRO A 6 3.07 6.30 -2.71
N TRP A 7 3.43 6.77 -3.91
CA TRP A 7 3.79 8.17 -4.17
C TRP A 7 2.69 8.95 -4.88
N GLN A 8 1.77 8.26 -5.55
CA GLN A 8 0.79 8.89 -6.42
C GLN A 8 -0.52 9.21 -5.68
N ARG A 9 -0.90 8.37 -4.71
CA ARG A 9 -2.20 8.47 -4.05
C ARG A 9 -2.18 7.85 -2.67
N MET A 10 -3.06 8.37 -1.81
CA MET A 10 -3.48 7.76 -0.56
C MET A 10 -5.00 7.67 -0.55
N ILE A 11 -5.55 6.70 0.18
CA ILE A 11 -6.99 6.46 0.24
C ILE A 11 -7.44 6.60 1.69
N VAL A 12 -8.43 7.44 1.92
CA VAL A 12 -9.08 7.57 3.24
C VAL A 12 -10.39 6.78 3.18
N ARG A 13 -10.57 5.83 4.09
CA ARG A 13 -11.81 5.05 4.23
C ARG A 13 -12.83 5.82 5.07
N TYR A 14 -14.08 5.35 5.06
CA TYR A 14 -15.18 5.99 5.79
C TYR A 14 -14.94 6.07 7.31
N ASP A 15 -14.16 5.12 7.86
CA ASP A 15 -13.78 5.05 9.28
C ASP A 15 -12.54 5.88 9.61
N GLY A 16 -12.04 6.68 8.66
CA GLY A 16 -10.86 7.51 8.81
C GLY A 16 -9.55 6.76 8.56
N THR A 17 -9.57 5.44 8.30
CA THR A 17 -8.34 4.68 8.02
C THR A 17 -7.67 5.19 6.73
N LEU A 18 -6.40 5.58 6.84
CA LEU A 18 -5.57 5.97 5.70
C LEU A 18 -4.80 4.76 5.16
N LEU A 19 -4.92 4.50 3.86
CA LEU A 19 -4.22 3.44 3.13
C LEU A 19 -3.21 4.03 2.12
N PRO A 20 -2.09 3.33 1.83
CA PRO A 20 -1.05 3.80 0.92
C PRO A 20 -1.37 3.50 -0.56
N CYS A 21 -2.41 2.71 -0.84
CA CYS A 21 -2.86 2.39 -2.20
C CYS A 21 -4.31 1.88 -2.19
N CYS A 22 -4.95 1.89 -3.37
CA CYS A 22 -6.34 1.45 -3.53
C CYS A 22 -6.50 -0.01 -3.97
N THR A 23 -5.43 -0.82 -3.96
CA THR A 23 -5.57 -2.23 -4.34
C THR A 23 -6.29 -3.00 -3.25
N PHE A 24 -6.92 -4.12 -3.60
CA PHE A 24 -7.58 -4.98 -2.61
C PHE A 24 -6.64 -5.35 -1.45
N HIS A 25 -5.41 -5.76 -1.77
CA HIS A 25 -4.38 -6.03 -0.77
C HIS A 25 -4.01 -4.80 0.07
N GLY A 26 -4.07 -3.59 -0.50
CA GLY A 26 -3.80 -2.33 0.20
C GLY A 26 -4.66 -2.11 1.44
N ALA A 27 -5.86 -2.71 1.51
CA ALA A 27 -6.72 -2.68 2.69
C ALA A 27 -6.06 -3.31 3.94
N HIS A 28 -5.10 -4.22 3.76
CA HIS A 28 -4.31 -4.82 4.84
C HIS A 28 -3.08 -4.01 5.24
N LEU A 29 -2.93 -2.78 4.69
CA LEU A 29 -1.82 -1.89 4.98
C LEU A 29 -2.30 -0.53 5.55
N PRO A 30 -3.03 -0.50 6.68
CA PRO A 30 -3.43 0.77 7.30
C PRO A 30 -2.20 1.56 7.74
N MET A 31 -2.14 2.86 7.46
CA MET A 31 -1.00 3.72 7.77
C MET A 31 -1.26 4.62 8.99
N GLY A 32 -2.52 4.85 9.31
CA GLY A 32 -3.00 5.64 10.45
C GLY A 32 -4.49 5.92 10.32
N ASN A 33 -5.05 6.69 11.25
CA ASN A 33 -6.43 7.17 11.19
C ASN A 33 -6.47 8.71 11.16
N VAL A 34 -7.14 9.29 10.17
CA VAL A 34 -7.21 10.75 9.96
C VAL A 34 -8.07 11.47 11.00
N PHE A 35 -8.91 10.75 11.74
CA PHE A 35 -9.68 11.28 12.87
C PHE A 35 -8.83 11.43 14.14
N GLU A 36 -7.69 10.74 14.19
CA GLU A 36 -6.78 10.74 15.34
C GLU A 36 -5.50 11.54 15.07
N THR A 37 -4.97 11.47 13.85
CA THR A 37 -3.69 12.07 13.46
C THR A 37 -3.84 12.89 12.17
N PRO A 38 -3.30 14.12 12.10
CA PRO A 38 -3.30 14.91 10.86
C PRO A 38 -2.72 14.14 9.66
N ILE A 39 -3.36 14.28 8.50
CA ILE A 39 -3.05 13.50 7.29
C ILE A 39 -1.58 13.64 6.88
N ASP A 40 -1.03 14.85 6.98
CA ASP A 40 0.36 15.17 6.67
C ASP A 40 1.36 14.45 7.59
N GLN A 41 1.02 14.29 8.87
CA GLN A 41 1.81 13.52 9.83
C GLN A 41 1.77 12.02 9.53
N ILE A 42 0.59 11.48 9.17
CA ILE A 42 0.48 10.08 8.73
C ILE A 42 1.28 9.86 7.44
N TRP A 43 1.15 10.77 6.47
CA TRP A 43 1.81 10.68 5.17
C TRP A 43 3.34 10.80 5.27
N SER A 44 3.83 11.61 6.21
CA SER A 44 5.26 11.79 6.50
C SER A 44 5.78 10.85 7.58
N SER A 45 4.95 9.96 8.12
CA SER A 45 5.33 9.01 9.17
C SER A 45 6.51 8.11 8.76
N PRO A 46 7.31 7.62 9.73
CA PRO A 46 8.36 6.63 9.46
C PRO A 46 7.84 5.44 8.68
N ARG A 47 6.67 4.90 9.05
CA ARG A 47 6.03 3.76 8.38
C ARG A 47 5.79 4.01 6.89
N MET A 48 5.25 5.18 6.53
CA MET A 48 5.00 5.52 5.13
C MET A 48 6.30 5.81 4.36
N ARG A 49 7.29 6.43 5.03
CA ARG A 49 8.64 6.64 4.46
C ARG A 49 9.35 5.31 4.19
N ASP A 50 9.27 4.35 5.11
CA ASP A 50 9.86 3.02 4.98
C ASP A 50 9.22 2.22 3.85
N LEU A 51 7.88 2.30 3.73
CA LEU A 51 7.15 1.70 2.61
C LEU A 51 7.63 2.26 1.27
N ARG A 52 7.75 3.59 1.15
CA ARG A 52 8.28 4.24 -0.05
C ARG A 52 9.75 3.88 -0.30
N ALA A 53 10.61 3.89 0.72
CA ALA A 53 12.02 3.52 0.57
C ALA A 53 12.20 2.06 0.13
N MET A 54 11.41 1.13 0.68
CA MET A 54 11.38 -0.26 0.24
C MET A 54 10.99 -0.36 -1.25
N HIS A 55 9.95 0.36 -1.68
CA HIS A 55 9.53 0.33 -3.07
C HIS A 55 10.51 1.01 -4.02
N SER A 56 11.25 2.05 -3.61
CA SER A 56 12.23 2.74 -4.46
C SER A 56 13.42 1.84 -4.76
N ARG A 57 13.82 1.01 -3.78
CA ARG A 57 14.81 -0.07 -3.91
C ARG A 57 14.30 -1.31 -4.67
N GLY A 58 13.01 -1.37 -5.01
CA GLY A 58 12.41 -2.54 -5.67
C GLY A 58 12.21 -3.74 -4.74
N GLU A 59 12.26 -3.52 -3.43
CA GLU A 59 12.20 -4.56 -2.40
C GLU A 59 10.76 -4.86 -1.96
N PHE A 60 9.78 -4.68 -2.85
CA PHE A 60 8.35 -4.86 -2.54
C PHE A 60 8.02 -6.24 -1.93
N TYR A 61 8.83 -7.25 -2.26
CA TYR A 61 8.69 -8.63 -1.78
C TYR A 61 8.99 -8.78 -0.28
N LYS A 62 9.65 -7.79 0.36
CA LYS A 62 9.88 -7.78 1.81
C LYS A 62 8.61 -7.48 2.61
N ASN A 63 7.61 -6.84 2.00
CA ASN A 63 6.30 -6.65 2.61
C ASN A 63 5.32 -7.73 2.10
N PRO A 64 4.74 -8.57 2.98
CA PRO A 64 3.92 -9.71 2.55
C PRO A 64 2.68 -9.29 1.76
N VAL A 65 2.08 -8.14 2.09
CA VAL A 65 0.91 -7.60 1.40
C VAL A 65 1.28 -7.06 0.02
N CYS A 66 2.39 -6.34 -0.08
CA CYS A 66 2.90 -5.86 -1.37
C CYS A 66 3.37 -7.02 -2.26
N LYS A 67 3.97 -8.06 -1.67
CA LYS A 67 4.33 -9.31 -2.34
C LYS A 67 3.08 -9.95 -2.94
N ALA A 68 2.06 -10.24 -2.13
CA ALA A 68 0.80 -10.82 -2.58
C ALA A 68 0.15 -9.97 -3.69
N CYS A 69 0.12 -8.64 -3.54
CA CYS A 69 -0.40 -7.72 -4.54
C CYS A 69 0.33 -7.78 -5.87
N ALA A 70 1.66 -7.88 -5.86
CA ALA A 70 2.44 -7.98 -7.08
C ALA A 70 2.19 -9.31 -7.79
N PHE A 71 2.17 -10.43 -7.05
CA PHE A 71 1.90 -11.76 -7.62
C PHE A 71 0.47 -11.90 -8.15
N SER A 72 -0.53 -11.29 -7.48
CA SER A 72 -1.91 -11.28 -7.99
C SER A 72 -2.09 -10.37 -9.21
N SER A 73 -1.27 -9.32 -9.35
CA SER A 73 -1.30 -8.45 -10.53
C SER A 73 -0.58 -9.04 -11.75
N THR A 74 0.35 -9.98 -11.55
CA THR A 74 1.09 -10.66 -12.63
C THR A 74 0.50 -12.02 -13.03
N ALA A 75 -0.45 -12.56 -12.25
CA ALA A 75 -1.14 -13.81 -12.53
C ALA A 75 -2.45 -13.60 -13.33
N SER A 76 -2.44 -12.67 -14.29
CA SER A 76 -3.50 -12.54 -15.30
C SER A 76 -3.47 -13.70 -16.31
N GLY A 77 -3.54 -14.92 -15.80
CA GLY A 77 -3.60 -16.14 -16.59
C GLY A 77 -4.00 -17.42 -15.84
N ALA A 78 -4.19 -17.40 -14.51
CA ALA A 78 -4.48 -18.65 -13.78
C ALA A 78 -5.48 -18.53 -12.61
N ALA A 79 -6.14 -17.38 -12.41
CA ALA A 79 -7.01 -17.17 -11.25
C ALA A 79 -8.47 -16.82 -11.58
N TRP A 80 -8.84 -16.82 -12.87
CA TRP A 80 -10.24 -16.66 -13.33
C TRP A 80 -10.93 -18.00 -13.66
N ASP A 81 -10.26 -19.14 -13.45
CA ASP A 81 -10.83 -20.49 -13.60
C ASP A 81 -11.23 -21.06 -12.22
N ARG A 82 -12.15 -20.38 -11.53
CA ARG A 82 -12.93 -20.97 -10.44
C ARG A 82 -14.40 -20.95 -10.80
#